data_AF-A0A950R860-F1
#
_entry.id   AF-A0A950R860-F1
#
_cell.length_a   1.000
_cell.length_b   1.000
_cell.length_c   1.000
_cell.angle_alpha   90.00
_cell.angle_beta   90.00
_cell.angle_gamma   90.00
#
_symmetry.space_group_name_H-M   'P 1'
#
loop_
_entity.id
_entity.type
_entity.pdbx_description
1 polymer ?
#
loop_
_entity_poly.entity_id
_entity_poly.type
_entity_poly.pdbx_seq_one_letter_code
_entity_poly.pdbx_strand_id
1 'polypeptide(L)'
;MVSAAFLALAALALAACLCFQAAERRRGMVVYTDTDARQPGETLVSHRHGLIGRPDYVIRTRNGLVPVEVKSRSSGARGPYPGETAQLFAYCLLVEEATGEPVRSGVIAFADRRWTVPFGKRERREILNILADMQDLRGRAAVSRDHAEAGKCRGCGFRAPDVCGQALTG
;
A
#
# COMPACT_ATOMS: atom_id res chain seq x y z
N MET A 1 16.61 -54.59 -10.61
CA MET A 1 17.62 -53.52 -10.59
C MET A 1 16.94 -52.23 -10.99
N VAL A 2 16.76 -51.28 -10.08
CA VAL A 2 16.18 -49.97 -10.44
C VAL A 2 17.23 -49.22 -11.25
N SER A 3 16.91 -48.89 -12.50
CA SER A 3 17.85 -48.23 -13.42
C SER A 3 18.26 -46.86 -12.88
N ALA A 4 19.53 -46.48 -13.05
CA ALA A 4 20.04 -45.17 -12.63
C ALA A 4 19.23 -43.99 -13.20
N ALA A 5 18.60 -44.19 -14.37
CA ALA A 5 17.70 -43.22 -14.98
C ALA A 5 16.44 -42.95 -14.13
N PHE A 6 15.87 -43.97 -13.48
CA PHE A 6 14.70 -43.82 -12.62
C PHE A 6 15.04 -43.03 -11.34
N LEU A 7 16.20 -43.29 -10.74
CA LEU A 7 16.68 -42.55 -9.58
C LEU A 7 16.96 -41.07 -9.93
N ALA A 8 17.54 -40.80 -11.09
CA ALA A 8 17.79 -39.44 -11.56
C ALA A 8 16.49 -38.66 -11.82
N LEU A 9 15.49 -39.28 -12.47
CA LEU A 9 14.18 -38.69 -12.69
C LEU A 9 13.44 -38.40 -11.38
N ALA A 10 13.47 -39.34 -10.42
CA ALA A 10 12.88 -39.15 -9.10
C ALA A 10 13.54 -37.99 -8.33
N ALA A 11 14.87 -37.88 -8.39
CA ALA A 11 15.61 -36.79 -7.77
C ALA A 11 15.30 -35.42 -8.40
N LEU A 12 15.19 -35.35 -9.75
CA LEU A 12 14.79 -34.14 -10.47
C LEU A 12 13.34 -33.72 -10.13
N ALA A 13 12.41 -34.68 -10.06
CA ALA A 13 11.03 -34.42 -9.68
C ALA A 13 10.93 -33.92 -8.23
N LEU A 14 11.70 -34.51 -7.31
CA LEU A 14 11.76 -34.08 -5.92
C LEU A 14 12.37 -32.67 -5.81
N ALA A 15 13.48 -32.40 -6.50
CA ALA A 15 14.10 -31.07 -6.53
C ALA A 15 13.16 -30.02 -7.11
N ALA A 16 12.46 -30.34 -8.20
CA ALA A 16 11.44 -29.47 -8.78
C ALA A 16 10.31 -29.21 -7.77
N CYS A 17 9.77 -30.26 -7.12
CA CYS A 17 8.73 -30.13 -6.10
C CYS A 17 9.17 -29.26 -4.93
N LEU A 18 10.40 -29.45 -4.43
CA LEU A 18 10.96 -28.62 -3.36
C LEU A 18 11.15 -27.16 -3.81
N CYS A 19 11.60 -26.93 -5.05
CA CYS A 19 11.71 -25.59 -5.62
C CYS A 19 10.34 -24.92 -5.80
N PHE A 20 9.33 -25.66 -6.25
CA PHE A 20 7.95 -25.17 -6.38
C PHE A 20 7.36 -24.84 -5.00
N GLN A 21 7.47 -25.74 -4.02
CA GLN A 21 7.02 -25.48 -2.65
C GLN A 21 7.77 -24.31 -2.00
N ALA A 22 9.07 -24.17 -2.26
CA ALA A 22 9.86 -23.04 -1.78
C ALA A 22 9.44 -21.71 -2.43
N ALA A 23 9.11 -21.71 -3.72
CA ALA A 23 8.60 -20.55 -4.45
C ALA A 23 7.21 -20.15 -3.97
N GLU A 24 6.34 -21.12 -3.69
CA GLU A 24 4.99 -20.89 -3.19
C GLU A 24 5.00 -20.34 -1.76
N ARG A 25 5.87 -20.86 -0.87
CA ARG A 25 6.10 -20.27 0.46
C ARG A 25 6.66 -18.83 0.43
N ARG A 26 7.22 -18.39 -0.70
CA ARG A 26 7.64 -16.98 -0.87
C ARG A 26 6.47 -16.08 -1.29
N ARG A 27 5.41 -16.64 -1.86
CA ARG A 27 4.16 -15.91 -2.11
C ARG A 27 3.41 -15.86 -0.77
N GLY A 28 3.46 -14.71 -0.11
CA GLY A 28 2.75 -14.52 1.17
C GLY A 28 1.27 -14.89 1.05
N MET A 29 0.69 -15.35 2.15
CA MET A 29 -0.72 -15.73 2.21
C MET A 29 -1.58 -14.48 2.39
N VAL A 30 -2.61 -14.29 1.56
CA VAL A 30 -3.57 -13.20 1.78
C VAL A 30 -4.34 -13.51 3.07
N VAL A 31 -4.25 -12.61 4.05
CA VAL A 31 -4.92 -12.75 5.37
C VAL A 31 -6.03 -11.73 5.57
N TYR A 32 -6.10 -10.75 4.68
CA TYR A 32 -7.14 -9.73 4.64
C TYR A 32 -7.32 -9.32 3.19
N THR A 33 -8.57 -9.12 2.75
CA THR A 33 -8.88 -8.64 1.40
C THR A 33 -10.14 -7.80 1.43
N ASP A 34 -10.13 -6.71 0.66
CA ASP A 34 -11.30 -5.87 0.43
C ASP A 34 -11.95 -6.10 -0.94
N THR A 35 -11.28 -6.85 -1.82
CA THR A 35 -11.75 -7.07 -3.18
C THR A 35 -12.80 -8.17 -3.32
N ASP A 36 -13.17 -8.87 -2.23
CA ASP A 36 -14.28 -9.80 -2.24
C ASP A 36 -15.61 -9.07 -1.97
N ALA A 37 -16.40 -8.89 -3.04
CA ALA A 37 -17.72 -8.26 -2.97
C ALA A 37 -18.71 -9.01 -2.06
N ARG A 38 -18.46 -10.28 -1.72
CA ARG A 38 -19.33 -11.09 -0.85
C ARG A 38 -19.01 -10.94 0.63
N GLN A 39 -17.77 -10.60 0.98
CA GLN A 39 -17.33 -10.33 2.35
C GLN A 39 -16.25 -9.23 2.28
N PRO A 40 -16.66 -7.96 2.17
CA PRO A 40 -15.71 -6.86 2.15
C PRO A 40 -14.87 -6.87 3.44
N GLY A 41 -13.60 -6.50 3.30
CA GLY A 41 -12.67 -6.49 4.41
C GLY A 41 -13.13 -5.54 5.52
N GLU A 42 -12.87 -5.92 6.77
CA GLU A 42 -13.21 -5.09 7.93
C GLU A 42 -12.49 -3.73 7.84
N THR A 43 -13.22 -2.64 8.13
CA THR A 43 -12.61 -1.30 8.16
C THR A 43 -11.66 -1.21 9.34
N LEU A 44 -10.39 -0.92 9.07
CA LEU A 44 -9.39 -0.71 10.11
C LEU A 44 -9.54 0.69 10.68
N VAL A 45 -9.47 0.79 12.01
CA VAL A 45 -9.67 2.04 12.74
C VAL A 45 -8.51 2.28 13.72
N SER A 46 -7.88 3.44 13.59
CA SER A 46 -6.98 4.02 14.57
C SER A 46 -7.69 5.15 15.31
N HIS A 47 -8.22 4.85 16.50
CA HIS A 47 -8.81 5.89 17.35
C HIS A 47 -7.79 6.91 17.84
N ARG A 48 -6.54 6.46 18.07
CA ARG A 48 -5.44 7.31 18.53
C ARG A 48 -5.10 8.42 17.54
N HIS A 49 -5.12 8.11 16.25
CA HIS A 49 -4.73 9.03 15.18
C HIS A 49 -5.92 9.56 14.37
N GLY A 50 -7.16 9.22 14.77
CA GLY A 50 -8.37 9.63 14.04
C GLY A 50 -8.39 9.15 12.60
N LEU A 51 -7.78 8.00 12.32
CA LEU A 51 -7.58 7.46 10.99
C LEU A 51 -8.46 6.22 10.81
N ILE A 52 -9.18 6.17 9.69
CA ILE A 52 -9.95 5.00 9.26
C ILE A 52 -9.55 4.66 7.84
N GLY A 53 -9.52 3.39 7.50
CA GLY A 53 -9.12 2.98 6.16
C GLY A 53 -9.27 1.51 5.89
N ARG A 54 -9.25 1.19 4.61
CA ARG A 54 -9.44 -0.17 4.10
C ARG A 54 -8.33 -0.44 3.07
N PRO A 55 -7.27 -1.18 3.44
CA PRO A 55 -6.28 -1.62 2.47
C PRO A 55 -6.95 -2.48 1.40
N ASP A 56 -6.41 -2.57 0.17
CA ASP A 56 -6.99 -3.48 -0.83
C ASP A 56 -6.82 -4.95 -0.41
N TYR A 57 -5.63 -5.30 0.10
CA TYR A 57 -5.39 -6.57 0.80
C TYR A 57 -4.13 -6.51 1.69
N VAL A 58 -4.01 -7.45 2.62
CA VAL A 58 -2.82 -7.64 3.44
C VAL A 58 -2.32 -9.07 3.25
N ILE A 59 -1.02 -9.22 3.01
CA ILE A 59 -0.37 -10.52 2.93
C ILE A 59 0.46 -10.80 4.18
N ARG A 60 0.43 -12.04 4.63
CA ARG A 60 1.33 -12.60 5.65
C ARG A 60 2.55 -13.17 4.95
N THR A 61 3.71 -12.62 5.26
CA THR A 61 5.01 -13.13 4.82
C THR A 61 5.79 -13.69 6.00
N ARG A 62 6.96 -14.29 5.74
CA ARG A 62 7.89 -14.67 6.82
C ARG A 62 8.39 -13.49 7.65
N ASN A 63 8.32 -12.28 7.10
CA ASN A 63 8.83 -11.06 7.72
C ASN A 63 7.72 -10.23 8.40
N GLY A 64 6.49 -10.77 8.47
CA GLY A 64 5.32 -10.10 9.05
C GLY A 64 4.25 -9.76 8.02
N LEU A 65 3.32 -8.92 8.45
CA LEU A 65 2.22 -8.39 7.64
C LEU A 65 2.72 -7.32 6.66
N VAL A 66 2.19 -7.36 5.45
CA VAL A 66 2.50 -6.40 4.38
C VAL A 66 1.19 -5.95 3.73
N PRO A 67 0.74 -4.71 3.99
CA PRO A 67 -0.38 -4.12 3.28
C PRO A 67 -0.02 -3.92 1.81
N VAL A 68 -0.99 -4.14 0.93
CA VAL A 68 -0.85 -3.95 -0.51
C VAL A 68 -1.93 -3.03 -1.03
N GLU A 69 -1.52 -1.99 -1.75
CA GLU A 69 -2.37 -1.04 -2.47
C GLU A 69 -2.26 -1.31 -3.98
N VAL A 70 -3.37 -1.48 -4.66
CA VAL A 70 -3.45 -1.78 -6.09
C VAL A 70 -3.80 -0.51 -6.86
N LYS A 71 -3.04 -0.25 -7.93
CA LYS A 71 -3.34 0.81 -8.89
C LYS A 71 -3.54 0.18 -10.27
N SER A 72 -4.68 0.46 -10.89
CA SER A 72 -5.04 -0.07 -12.22
C SER A 72 -4.19 0.50 -13.35
N ARG A 73 -3.57 1.66 -13.12
CA ARG A 73 -2.64 2.29 -14.09
C ARG A 73 -1.23 1.73 -13.98
N SER A 74 -0.45 1.92 -15.03
CA SER A 74 1.00 1.67 -14.99
C SER A 74 1.71 2.67 -14.07
N SER A 75 2.85 2.23 -13.53
CA SER A 75 3.75 3.08 -12.76
C SER A 75 4.41 4.12 -13.66
N GLY A 76 4.55 5.35 -13.17
CA GLY A 76 5.45 6.32 -13.79
C GLY A 76 6.91 5.86 -13.68
N ALA A 77 7.79 6.43 -14.51
CA ALA A 77 9.21 6.11 -14.52
C ALA A 77 9.90 6.39 -13.16
N ARG A 78 9.41 7.38 -12.41
CA ARG A 78 9.93 7.76 -11.07
C ARG A 78 9.32 6.94 -9.92
N GLY A 79 8.39 6.03 -10.21
CA GLY A 79 7.69 5.25 -9.19
C GLY A 79 6.41 5.91 -8.67
N PRO A 80 5.92 5.50 -7.49
CA PRO A 80 4.70 6.03 -6.88
C PRO A 80 4.81 7.52 -6.58
N TYR A 81 3.69 8.23 -6.64
CA TYR A 81 3.65 9.63 -6.20
C TYR A 81 3.75 9.73 -4.66
N PRO A 82 4.18 10.89 -4.11
CA PRO A 82 4.24 11.10 -2.66
C PRO A 82 2.90 10.80 -1.96
N GLY A 83 1.77 11.23 -2.54
CA GLY A 83 0.44 10.95 -1.98
C GLY A 83 0.07 9.46 -1.94
N GLU A 84 0.53 8.67 -2.92
CA GLU A 84 0.32 7.21 -2.92
C GLU A 84 1.17 6.51 -1.87
N THR A 85 2.39 7.02 -1.65
CA THR A 85 3.28 6.54 -0.59
C THR A 85 2.72 6.88 0.79
N ALA A 86 2.21 8.11 0.98
CA ALA A 86 1.54 8.52 2.21
C ALA A 86 0.27 7.70 2.49
N GLN A 87 -0.54 7.41 1.46
CA GLN A 87 -1.69 6.51 1.59
C GLN A 87 -1.27 5.11 2.04
N LEU A 88 -0.21 4.54 1.45
CA LEU A 88 0.31 3.24 1.87
C LEU A 88 0.83 3.27 3.32
N PHE A 89 1.49 4.36 3.73
CA PHE A 89 1.93 4.53 5.13
C PHE A 89 0.76 4.56 6.12
N ALA A 90 -0.36 5.19 5.74
CA ALA A 90 -1.58 5.17 6.55
C ALA A 90 -2.09 3.72 6.74
N TYR A 91 -2.06 2.89 5.69
CA TYR A 91 -2.44 1.48 5.81
C TYR A 91 -1.44 0.66 6.62
N CYS A 92 -0.14 0.90 6.49
CA CYS A 92 0.85 0.27 7.35
C CYS A 92 0.63 0.60 8.83
N LEU A 93 0.30 1.86 9.15
CA LEU A 93 -0.03 2.28 10.51
C LEU A 93 -1.30 1.60 11.02
N LEU A 94 -2.36 1.57 10.21
CA LEU A 94 -3.64 0.92 10.56
C LEU A 94 -3.48 -0.59 10.81
N VAL A 95 -2.74 -1.29 9.96
CA VAL A 95 -2.48 -2.72 10.15
C VAL A 95 -1.66 -2.97 11.41
N GLU A 96 -0.64 -2.16 11.68
CA GLU A 96 0.15 -2.26 12.91
C GLU A 96 -0.69 -2.06 14.16
N GLU A 97 -1.57 -1.05 14.20
CA GLU A 97 -2.44 -0.83 15.35
C GLU A 97 -3.52 -1.89 15.52
N ALA A 98 -4.15 -2.32 14.42
CA ALA A 98 -5.21 -3.32 14.46
C ALA A 98 -4.71 -4.71 14.90
N THR A 99 -3.47 -5.04 14.56
CA THR A 99 -2.90 -6.37 14.84
C THR A 99 -1.92 -6.41 16.01
N GLY A 100 -1.39 -5.26 16.43
CA GLY A 100 -0.30 -5.17 17.38
C GLY A 100 1.05 -5.68 16.85
N GLU A 101 1.13 -6.05 15.57
CA GLU A 101 2.33 -6.58 14.94
C GLU A 101 3.09 -5.50 14.17
N PRO A 102 4.43 -5.47 14.24
CA PRO A 102 5.21 -4.46 13.53
C PRO A 102 5.15 -4.66 12.01
N VAL A 103 4.74 -3.62 11.28
CA VAL A 103 4.76 -3.58 9.81
C VAL A 103 6.09 -2.98 9.34
N ARG A 104 6.85 -3.72 8.53
CA ARG A 104 8.20 -3.31 8.07
C ARG A 104 8.21 -2.65 6.70
N SER A 105 7.20 -2.93 5.89
CA SER A 105 7.05 -2.38 4.54
C SER A 105 5.62 -2.58 4.05
N GLY A 106 5.21 -1.78 3.08
CA GLY A 106 4.02 -2.02 2.27
C GLY A 106 4.38 -2.22 0.80
N VAL A 107 3.40 -2.58 -0.02
CA VAL A 107 3.57 -2.71 -1.48
C VAL A 107 2.55 -1.86 -2.22
N ILE A 108 2.99 -1.13 -3.24
CA ILE A 108 2.12 -0.53 -4.24
C ILE A 108 2.23 -1.36 -5.53
N ALA A 109 1.14 -2.02 -5.90
CA ALA A 109 1.04 -2.88 -7.07
C ALA A 109 0.36 -2.13 -8.22
N PHE A 110 1.15 -1.61 -9.15
CA PHE A 110 0.67 -1.11 -10.43
C PHE A 110 0.39 -2.27 -11.38
N ALA A 111 -0.36 -2.00 -12.45
CA ALA A 111 -0.65 -2.99 -13.48
C ALA A 111 0.61 -3.61 -14.13
N ASP A 112 1.69 -2.83 -14.25
CA ASP A 112 2.93 -3.24 -14.91
C ASP A 112 4.05 -3.67 -13.94
N ARG A 113 4.03 -3.21 -12.68
CA ARG A 113 5.09 -3.48 -11.70
C ARG A 113 4.66 -3.26 -10.25
N ARG A 114 5.47 -3.79 -9.32
CA ARG A 114 5.27 -3.61 -7.87
C ARG A 114 6.41 -2.83 -7.25
N TRP A 115 6.09 -1.94 -6.31
CA TRP A 115 7.04 -1.20 -5.51
C TRP A 115 6.91 -1.62 -4.05
N THR A 116 7.99 -2.12 -3.46
CA THR A 116 8.05 -2.34 -2.01
C THR A 116 8.55 -1.06 -1.35
N VAL A 117 7.74 -0.49 -0.46
CA VAL A 117 8.05 0.78 0.22
C VAL A 117 8.39 0.46 1.69
N PRO A 118 9.59 0.81 2.17
CA PRO A 118 9.95 0.62 3.58
C PRO A 118 8.99 1.37 4.50
N PHE A 119 8.71 0.82 5.67
CA PHE A 119 7.93 1.48 6.70
C PHE A 119 8.65 1.35 8.03
N GLY A 120 9.57 2.29 8.30
CA GLY A 120 10.35 2.36 9.53
C GLY A 120 9.93 3.54 10.42
N LYS A 121 10.85 3.95 11.30
CA LYS A 121 10.63 5.08 12.23
C LYS A 121 10.45 6.42 11.49
N ARG A 122 11.14 6.61 10.37
CA ARG A 122 11.06 7.83 9.56
C ARG A 122 9.68 7.95 8.93
N GLU A 123 9.24 6.89 8.28
CA GLU A 123 7.96 6.85 7.56
C GLU A 123 6.76 6.92 8.51
N ARG A 124 6.87 6.32 9.72
CA ARG A 124 5.90 6.54 10.80
C ARG A 124 5.78 8.00 11.18
N ARG A 125 6.91 8.68 11.37
CA ARG A 125 6.90 10.11 11.71
C ARG A 125 6.30 10.93 10.58
N GLU A 126 6.64 10.60 9.34
CA GLU A 126 6.10 11.28 8.16
C GLU A 126 4.58 11.19 8.10
N ILE A 127 4.00 9.99 8.23
CA ILE A 127 2.54 9.87 8.18
C ILE A 127 1.86 10.51 9.39
N LEU A 128 2.44 10.41 10.59
CA LEU A 128 1.90 11.07 11.78
C LEU A 128 1.92 12.59 11.66
N ASN A 129 2.96 13.17 11.07
CA ASN A 129 3.02 14.61 10.80
C ASN A 129 1.95 15.02 9.78
N ILE A 130 1.79 14.27 8.69
CA ILE A 130 0.74 14.54 7.68
C ILE A 130 -0.65 14.50 8.33
N LEU A 131 -0.93 13.50 9.18
CA LEU A 131 -2.21 13.38 9.88
C LEU A 131 -2.44 14.55 10.84
N ALA A 132 -1.40 14.98 11.59
CA ALA A 132 -1.47 16.14 12.45
C ALA A 132 -1.75 17.43 11.66
N ASP A 133 -1.02 17.67 10.57
CA ASP A 133 -1.21 18.82 9.69
C ASP A 133 -2.65 18.84 9.13
N MET A 134 -3.18 17.69 8.70
CA MET A 134 -4.57 17.59 8.23
C MET A 134 -5.60 17.91 9.33
N GLN A 135 -5.35 17.47 10.57
CA GLN A 135 -6.22 17.78 11.72
C GLN A 135 -6.19 19.27 12.05
N ASP A 136 -5.01 19.89 12.03
CA ASP A 136 -4.83 21.33 12.28
C ASP A 136 -5.49 22.20 11.20
N LEU A 137 -5.42 21.78 9.94
CA LEU A 137 -6.02 22.50 8.81
C LEU A 137 -7.56 22.41 8.82
N ARG A 138 -8.15 21.31 9.32
CA ARG A 138 -9.61 21.13 9.40
C ARG A 138 -10.32 22.21 10.22
N GLY A 139 -9.65 22.77 11.24
CA GLY A 139 -10.23 23.81 12.10
C GLY A 139 -10.14 25.23 11.51
N ARG A 140 -9.51 25.42 10.36
CA ARG A 140 -9.26 26.75 9.79
C ARG A 140 -10.40 27.21 8.89
N ALA A 141 -10.72 28.51 8.95
CA ALA A 141 -11.72 29.14 8.09
C ALA A 141 -11.33 29.14 6.60
N ALA A 142 -10.03 29.13 6.30
CA ALA A 142 -9.51 29.05 4.94
C ALA A 142 -8.18 28.27 4.93
N VAL A 143 -7.97 27.50 3.86
CA VAL A 143 -6.74 26.74 3.61
C VAL A 143 -6.22 27.08 2.22
N SER A 144 -4.93 27.42 2.12
CA SER A 144 -4.29 27.73 0.85
C SER A 144 -3.83 26.46 0.12
N ARG A 145 -3.77 26.50 -1.21
CA ARG A 145 -3.15 25.50 -2.09
C ARG A 145 -1.67 25.33 -1.72
N ASP A 146 -1.19 24.10 -1.74
CA ASP A 146 0.15 23.68 -1.31
C ASP A 146 1.15 23.36 -2.45
N HIS A 147 0.71 23.37 -3.71
CA HIS A 147 1.50 22.92 -4.86
C HIS A 147 1.53 23.95 -5.99
N ALA A 148 2.61 24.04 -6.77
CA ALA A 148 2.71 24.90 -7.97
C ALA A 148 2.31 24.21 -9.30
N GLU A 149 1.65 23.05 -9.22
CA GLU A 149 1.35 22.20 -10.38
C GLU A 149 -0.03 22.47 -11.01
N ALA A 150 -0.09 23.11 -12.19
CA ALA A 150 -1.36 23.37 -12.88
C ALA A 150 -2.16 22.10 -13.23
N GLY A 151 -1.47 20.99 -13.49
CA GLY A 151 -2.09 19.70 -13.77
C GLY A 151 -3.00 19.19 -12.66
N LYS A 152 -2.64 19.42 -11.38
CA LYS A 152 -3.49 19.08 -10.23
C LYS A 152 -4.75 19.95 -10.18
N CYS A 153 -4.64 21.23 -10.53
CA CYS A 153 -5.77 22.15 -10.60
C CYS A 153 -6.76 21.75 -11.71
N ARG A 154 -6.28 21.34 -12.89
CA ARG A 154 -7.15 21.02 -14.05
C ARG A 154 -8.21 19.96 -13.77
N GLY A 155 -7.89 18.94 -12.97
CA GLY A 155 -8.80 17.87 -12.59
C GLY A 155 -9.40 18.02 -11.18
N CYS A 156 -9.15 19.13 -10.48
CA CYS A 156 -9.60 19.30 -9.10
C CYS A 156 -11.10 19.61 -9.05
N GLY A 157 -11.87 18.84 -8.27
CA GLY A 157 -13.30 19.08 -8.05
C GLY A 157 -13.63 20.42 -7.37
N PHE A 158 -12.65 21.05 -6.71
CA PHE A 158 -12.79 22.36 -6.06
C PHE A 158 -12.33 23.53 -6.94
N ARG A 159 -12.02 23.31 -8.23
CA ARG A 159 -11.42 24.33 -9.11
C ARG A 159 -12.28 25.59 -9.31
N ALA A 160 -13.60 25.49 -9.09
CA ALA A 160 -14.53 26.59 -9.36
C ALA A 160 -14.06 27.90 -8.68
N PRO A 161 -14.10 29.07 -9.35
CA PRO A 161 -13.51 30.31 -8.82
C PRO A 161 -14.10 30.78 -7.49
N ASP A 162 -15.37 30.47 -7.25
CA ASP A 162 -16.11 30.74 -6.00
C ASP A 162 -15.71 29.81 -4.85
N VAL A 163 -15.02 28.71 -5.14
CA VAL A 163 -14.57 27.70 -4.17
C VAL A 163 -13.05 27.80 -3.95
N CYS A 164 -12.26 27.85 -5.02
CA CYS A 164 -10.81 27.95 -4.96
C CYS A 164 -10.30 29.18 -5.73
N GLY A 165 -10.10 30.29 -5.01
CA GLY A 165 -9.50 31.51 -5.55
C GLY A 165 -8.00 31.41 -5.88
N GLN A 166 -7.37 30.24 -5.69
CA GLN A 166 -5.94 30.01 -5.91
C GLN A 166 -5.67 28.98 -7.02
N ALA A 167 -6.69 28.61 -7.81
CA ALA A 167 -6.56 27.66 -8.90
C ALA A 167 -5.59 28.18 -9.98
N LEU A 168 -4.65 27.34 -10.39
CA LEU A 168 -3.71 27.66 -11.47
C LEU A 168 -4.35 27.47 -12.85
N THR A 169 -4.06 28.39 -13.76
CA THR A 169 -4.44 28.35 -15.18
C THR A 169 -3.23 27.98 -16.02
N GLY A 170 -3.18 26.76 -16.56
CA GLY A 170 -2.12 26.26 -17.42
C GLY A 170 -2.33 24.80 -17.77
#